data_AF-A0A916CM68-F1
#
_entry.id   AF-A0A916CM68-F1
#
_cell.length_a   1.000
_cell.length_b   1.000
_cell.length_c   1.000
_cell.angle_alpha   90.00
_cell.angle_beta   90.00
_cell.angle_gamma   90.00
#
_symmetry.space_group_name_H-M   'P 1'
#
loop_
_entity.id
_entity.type
_entity.pdbx_description
1 polymer ?
#
loop_
_entity_poly.entity_id
_entity_poly.type
_entity_poly.pdbx_seq_one_letter_code
_entity_poly.pdbx_strand_id
1 'polypeptide(L)' 'MSGPSHSSRLVLVSHALCPYVQRAAIVLAEKGLPSERRDIDLANKPGWFLAISPLGNG' A
#
# COMPACT_ATOMS: atom_id res chain seq x y z
N MET A 1 6.11 26.05 17.89
CA MET A 1 6.60 25.17 16.81
C MET A 1 5.70 23.93 16.75
N SER A 2 4.66 23.93 15.91
CA SER A 2 3.91 22.72 15.60
C SER A 2 3.42 22.85 14.16
N GLY A 3 4.15 22.25 13.22
CA GLY A 3 3.72 22.11 11.83
C GLY A 3 2.53 21.15 11.72
N PRO A 4 1.73 21.23 10.64
CA PRO A 4 0.59 20.34 10.48
C PRO A 4 1.09 18.89 10.40
N SER A 5 0.70 18.08 11.40
CA SER A 5 0.92 16.65 11.40
C SER A 5 0.00 16.05 10.33
N HIS A 6 0.51 15.90 9.11
CA HIS A 6 -0.16 15.09 8.10
C HIS A 6 -0.10 13.62 8.54
N SER A 7 -1.05 13.17 9.35
CA SER A 7 -1.32 11.75 9.60
C SER A 7 -1.89 11.09 8.35
N SER A 8 -1.09 11.08 7.28
CA SER A 8 -1.37 10.32 6.07
C SER A 8 -1.05 8.86 6.38
N ARG A 9 -2.02 8.12 6.91
CA ARG A 9 -1.88 6.69 7.19
C ARG A 9 -1.54 5.98 5.89
N LEU A 10 -0.31 5.51 5.75
CA LEU A 10 0.14 4.82 4.56
C LEU A 10 -0.51 3.43 4.52
N VAL A 11 -1.27 3.15 3.48
CA VAL A 11 -1.86 1.81 3.28
C VAL A 11 -1.12 1.14 2.14
N LEU A 12 -0.42 0.05 2.46
CA LEU A 12 0.20 -0.83 1.47
C LEU A 12 -0.86 -1.84 1.01
N VAL A 13 -1.47 -1.57 -0.14
CA VAL A 13 -2.42 -2.47 -0.78
C VAL A 13 -1.68 -3.36 -1.78
N SER A 14 -1.74 -4.68 -1.61
CA SER A 14 -1.13 -5.60 -2.58
C SER A 14 -1.69 -7.02 -2.48
N HIS A 15 -1.08 -8.01 -3.12
CA HIS A 15 -1.54 -9.40 -3.10
C HIS A 15 -0.46 -10.31 -2.48
N ALA A 16 -0.91 -11.41 -1.87
CA ALA A 16 -0.06 -12.31 -1.07
C ALA A 16 1.20 -12.85 -1.78
N LEU A 17 1.23 -12.95 -3.12
CA LEU A 17 2.35 -13.53 -3.87
C LEU A 17 3.13 -12.50 -4.71
N CYS A 18 2.90 -11.19 -4.56
CA CYS A 18 3.63 -10.21 -5.35
C CYS A 18 5.06 -10.04 -4.79
N PRO A 19 6.14 -10.37 -5.55
CA PRO A 19 7.52 -10.26 -5.06
C PRO A 19 7.95 -8.80 -4.76
N TYR A 20 7.15 -7.82 -5.17
CA TYR A 20 7.40 -6.40 -4.94
C TYR A 20 6.96 -5.92 -3.54
N VAL A 21 6.05 -6.64 -2.87
CA VAL A 21 5.51 -6.27 -1.54
C VAL A 21 6.57 -6.28 -0.46
N GLN A 22 7.47 -7.26 -0.49
CA GLN A 22 8.49 -7.41 0.54
C GLN A 22 9.42 -6.19 0.56
N ARG A 23 9.80 -5.66 -0.61
CA ARG A 23 10.66 -4.47 -0.70
C ARG A 23 9.99 -3.23 -0.11
N ALA A 24 8.71 -3.00 -0.44
CA ALA A 24 7.96 -1.86 0.09
C ALA A 24 7.77 -1.98 1.62
N ALA A 25 7.43 -3.18 2.10
CA ALA A 25 7.27 -3.44 3.54
C ALA A 25 8.58 -3.23 4.32
N ILE A 26 9.72 -3.70 3.78
CA ILE A 26 11.04 -3.48 4.39
C ILE A 26 11.35 -1.99 4.49
N VAL A 27 11.17 -1.21 3.42
CA VAL A 27 11.46 0.24 3.46
C VAL A 27 10.56 0.97 4.46
N LEU A 28 9.29 0.58 4.56
CA LEU A 28 8.35 1.15 5.54
C LEU A 28 8.76 0.79 6.98
N ALA A 29 9.20 -0.45 7.21
CA ALA A 29 9.70 -0.91 8.50
C ALA A 29 11.01 -0.20 8.90
N GLU A 30 11.98 -0.11 8.00
CA GLU A 30 13.27 0.58 8.22
C GLU A 30 13.09 2.08 8.51
N LYS A 31 12.08 2.72 7.90
CA LYS A 31 11.76 4.13 8.15
C LYS A 31 10.90 4.34 9.40
N GLY A 32 10.50 3.28 10.10
CA GLY A 32 9.61 3.36 11.25
C GLY A 32 8.24 3.97 10.93
N LEU A 33 7.80 3.88 9.67
CA LEU A 33 6.55 4.50 9.23
C LEU A 33 5.39 3.53 9.50
N PRO A 34 4.38 3.94 10.30
CA PRO A 34 3.21 3.12 10.54
C PRO A 34 2.46 2.96 9.21
N SER A 35 2.47 1.73 8.69
CA SER A 35 1.79 1.37 7.46
C SER A 35 0.82 0.22 7.70
N GLU A 36 -0.37 0.34 7.13
CA GLU A 36 -1.38 -0.70 7.18
C GLU A 36 -1.25 -1.59 5.95
N ARG A 37 -1.06 -2.89 6.15
CA ARG A 37 -1.07 -3.85 5.05
C ARG A 37 -2.50 -4.29 4.77
N ARG A 38 -2.95 -4.13 3.53
CA ARG A 38 -4.20 -4.70 3.04
C ARG A 38 -3.92 -5.60 1.86
N ASP A 39 -4.14 -6.88 2.04
CA ASP A 39 -4.05 -7.83 0.95
C ASP A 39 -5.37 -7.83 0.15
N ILE A 40 -5.29 -7.74 -1.17
CA ILE A 40 -6.39 -7.82 -2.13
C ILE A 40 -6.19 -9.03 -3.03
N ASP A 41 -7.28 -9.58 -3.53
CA ASP A 41 -7.23 -10.60 -4.58
C ASP A 41 -7.04 -9.92 -5.94
N LEU A 42 -5.99 -10.28 -6.68
CA LEU A 42 -5.76 -9.77 -8.04
C LEU A 42 -6.63 -10.49 -9.08
N ALA A 43 -7.10 -11.71 -8.79
CA ALA A 43 -8.06 -12.41 -9.64
C ALA A 43 -9.45 -11.79 -9.51
N ASN A 44 -9.76 -11.19 -8.36
CA ASN A 44 -11.01 -10.50 -8.10
C ASN A 44 -10.75 -9.08 -7.54
N LYS A 45 -10.20 -8.21 -8.40
CA LYS A 45 -9.83 -6.84 -8.02
C LYS A 45 -11.08 -6.07 -7.55
N PRO A 46 -11.11 -5.57 -6.30
CA PRO A 46 -12.26 -4.82 -5.81
C PRO A 46 -12.38 -3.47 -6.54
N GLY A 47 -13.61 -3.01 -6.79
CA GLY A 47 -13.86 -1.81 -7.60
C GLY A 47 -13.17 -0.54 -7.09
N TRP A 48 -13.02 -0.40 -5.77
CA TRP A 48 -12.28 0.72 -5.16
C TRP A 48 -10.80 0.71 -5.51
N PHE A 49 -10.19 -0.46 -5.74
CA PHE A 49 -8.77 -0.56 -6.09
C PHE A 49 -8.53 -0.10 -7.53
N LEU A 50 -9.42 -0.48 -8.46
CA LEU A 50 -9.37 -0.01 -9.84
C LEU A 50 -9.62 1.50 -9.96
N ALA A 51 -10.46 2.06 -9.08
CA ALA A 51 -10.71 3.51 -9.03
C ALA A 51 -9.47 4.32 -8.57
N ILE A 52 -8.63 3.74 -7.71
CA ILE A 52 -7.42 4.39 -7.17
C ILE A 52 -6.18 4.11 -8.04
N SER A 53 -6.09 2.91 -8.63
CA SER A 53 -4.96 2.47 -9.46
C SER A 53 -5.44 2.05 -10.85
N PRO A 54 -5.80 3.03 -11.71
CA PRO A 54 -6.26 2.76 -13.08
C PRO A 54 -5.16 2.15 -13.98
N LEU A 55 -3.90 2.15 -13.53
CA LEU A 55 -2.74 1.58 -14.22
C LEU A 55 -2.47 0.10 -13.87
N GLY A 56 -3.46 -0.65 -13.37
CA GLY A 56 -3.33 -2.05 -12.97
C GLY A 56 -3.07 -3.07 -14.11
N ASN A 57 -2.46 -2.63 -15.20
CA ASN A 57 -2.20 -3.37 -16.43
C ASN A 57 -0.70 -3.33 -16.77
N GLY A 58 -0.11 -4.51 -16.78
CA GLY A 58 1.26 -4.84 -17.15
C GLY A 58 1.57 -6.23 -16.63
#